data_AF-A0A0S8C2W2-F1
#
_entry.id   AF-A0A0S8C2W2-F1
#
_cell.length_a   1.000
_cell.length_b   1.000
_cell.length_c   1.000
_cell.angle_alpha   90.00
_cell.angle_beta   90.00
_cell.angle_gamma   90.00
#
_symmetry.space_group_name_H-M   'P 1'
#
loop_
_entity.id
_entity.type
_entity.pdbx_description
1 polymer ?
#
loop_
_entity_poly.entity_id
_entity_poly.type
_entity_poly.pdbx_seq_one_letter_code
_entity_poly.pdbx_strand_id
1 'polypeptide(L)'
;MSNYEKSRNFKAVGFMTTSGKKKKASTKAKAKRRTHRPRRQLFALEPRFLFDGAAAATVEQQEAAPAPEVQETQPTGTKSVAAEQLVQPATAEVSESSLTDLLAPAPETSASGGELVFVDSAVRNPAELLKGISPDAQVIFIEAGQDGIQRISEVLAGRENIQAVHIISHGADGAVKLGNLWLQDSNLSQHAEAIAGWGKALGSNADLLIYGCNVAATESGRSLVGALADLTGADVAASGDKTGHADKGGDWALEYMTGAIEASILVTQSAQLEWFGLLAPGVTVSPISGQTTEAGGTATFTVVLDEAPTADVFIPISSSDLTEGRVSTTQLVFTTLDWSTPQIVTVTGVDDSQPDGDVNFTIVTGDPTSADAGYDALTAANVADVSVTNTDNDRVQSNVVALYTFEEGSGATINDVAGTNLALTINDTGNVTWQNG
;
A
#
# COMPACT_ATOMS: atom_id res chain seq x y z
N MET A 1 58.03 -36.19 9.96
CA MET A 1 58.05 -37.53 9.32
C MET A 1 56.79 -37.66 8.47
N SER A 2 56.87 -38.33 7.31
CA SER A 2 55.80 -38.67 6.34
C SER A 2 54.64 -37.67 6.18
N ASN A 3 54.52 -36.92 5.07
CA ASN A 3 54.18 -37.38 3.72
C ASN A 3 52.91 -38.25 3.66
N TYR A 4 51.84 -37.69 3.10
CA TYR A 4 51.18 -38.28 1.94
C TYR A 4 50.78 -37.17 0.95
N GLU A 5 50.59 -37.52 -0.33
CA GLU A 5 50.61 -36.58 -1.46
C GLU A 5 49.62 -37.02 -2.56
N LYS A 6 49.31 -36.12 -3.49
CA LYS A 6 48.58 -36.32 -4.77
C LYS A 6 47.05 -36.50 -4.63
N SER A 7 46.22 -36.05 -5.59
CA SER A 7 46.49 -35.32 -6.86
C SER A 7 45.41 -34.26 -7.16
N ARG A 8 45.77 -33.25 -7.97
CA ARG A 8 44.82 -32.28 -8.55
C ARG A 8 44.53 -32.66 -10.00
N ASN A 9 43.26 -32.65 -10.41
CA ASN A 9 42.86 -32.77 -11.82
C ASN A 9 42.30 -31.45 -12.35
N PHE A 10 43.16 -30.60 -12.90
CA PHE A 10 42.73 -29.45 -13.70
C PHE A 10 42.42 -29.91 -15.14
N LYS A 11 41.16 -29.85 -15.57
CA LYS A 11 40.83 -29.91 -17.00
C LYS A 11 40.92 -28.51 -17.59
N ALA A 12 41.97 -28.26 -18.38
CA ALA A 12 42.07 -27.03 -19.17
C ALA A 12 41.07 -27.06 -20.34
N VAL A 13 40.23 -26.04 -20.46
CA VAL A 13 39.39 -25.82 -21.64
C VAL A 13 40.20 -25.00 -22.64
N GLY A 14 40.48 -25.57 -23.81
CA GLY A 14 41.36 -24.95 -24.81
C GLY A 14 40.66 -23.85 -25.61
N PHE A 15 41.26 -22.66 -25.66
CA PHE A 15 40.86 -21.61 -26.60
C PHE A 15 41.23 -22.01 -28.04
N MET A 16 40.23 -22.23 -28.91
CA MET A 16 40.42 -22.31 -30.35
C MET A 16 40.09 -20.97 -31.02
N THR A 17 41.12 -20.25 -31.45
CA THR A 17 41.00 -19.00 -32.21
C THR A 17 40.92 -19.28 -33.71
N THR A 18 39.71 -19.28 -34.28
CA THR A 18 39.50 -19.48 -35.74
C THR A 18 39.45 -18.15 -36.50
N SER A 19 40.48 -17.89 -37.31
CA SER A 19 40.57 -16.67 -38.13
C SER A 19 39.68 -16.75 -39.38
N GLY A 20 38.54 -16.05 -39.37
CA GLY A 20 37.48 -16.16 -40.39
C GLY A 20 37.24 -14.90 -41.23
N LYS A 21 38.19 -14.47 -42.06
CA LYS A 21 37.96 -13.34 -43.01
C LYS A 21 36.90 -13.69 -44.06
N LYS A 22 35.71 -13.06 -44.01
CA LYS A 22 34.81 -12.90 -45.17
C LYS A 22 34.44 -11.43 -45.38
N LYS A 23 34.37 -11.01 -46.65
CA LYS A 23 34.10 -9.62 -47.05
C LYS A 23 32.62 -9.41 -47.39
N LYS A 24 32.12 -8.21 -47.06
CA LYS A 24 31.04 -7.44 -47.71
C LYS A 24 29.99 -8.20 -48.55
N ALA A 25 28.75 -8.15 -48.10
CA ALA A 25 27.60 -7.88 -48.96
C ALA A 25 26.71 -6.83 -48.27
N SER A 26 26.37 -5.74 -48.95
CA SER A 26 25.47 -4.70 -48.44
C SER A 26 24.28 -4.58 -49.39
N THR A 27 23.10 -4.99 -48.92
CA THR A 27 21.91 -5.11 -49.76
C THR A 27 20.84 -4.14 -49.27
N LYS A 28 20.74 -2.96 -49.88
CA LYS A 28 19.71 -1.96 -49.54
C LYS A 28 18.33 -2.43 -49.96
N ALA A 29 17.55 -2.96 -49.03
CA ALA A 29 16.13 -3.25 -49.25
C ALA A 29 15.33 -1.93 -49.32
N LYS A 30 14.71 -1.63 -50.47
CA LYS A 30 13.80 -0.47 -50.62
C LYS A 30 12.44 -0.80 -49.99
N ALA A 31 12.14 -0.20 -48.84
CA ALA A 31 10.80 -0.25 -48.25
C ALA A 31 9.77 0.42 -49.18
N LYS A 32 8.78 -0.34 -49.65
CA LYS A 32 7.77 0.12 -50.61
C LYS A 32 6.52 0.58 -49.87
N ARG A 33 6.39 1.90 -49.61
CA ARG A 33 5.25 2.51 -48.89
C ARG A 33 3.92 2.03 -49.49
N ARG A 34 3.15 1.22 -48.74
CA ARG A 34 1.75 0.88 -49.06
C ARG A 34 0.86 1.94 -48.42
N THR A 35 0.14 2.72 -49.22
CA THR A 35 -0.83 3.69 -48.72
C THR A 35 -2.07 2.98 -48.19
N HIS A 36 -2.26 2.95 -46.87
CA HIS A 36 -3.55 2.59 -46.29
C HIS A 36 -4.54 3.76 -46.48
N ARG A 37 -5.71 3.45 -47.04
CA ARG A 37 -6.84 4.35 -47.17
C ARG A 37 -7.86 3.93 -46.10
N PRO A 38 -8.16 4.75 -45.08
CA PRO A 38 -9.08 4.34 -44.02
C PRO A 38 -10.48 4.11 -44.57
N ARG A 39 -11.04 2.93 -44.32
CA ARG A 39 -12.49 2.69 -44.46
C ARG A 39 -13.17 3.36 -43.27
N ARG A 40 -14.01 4.37 -43.52
CA ARG A 40 -14.94 4.86 -42.50
C ARG A 40 -15.96 3.75 -42.22
N GLN A 41 -15.90 3.18 -41.01
CA GLN A 41 -17.03 2.44 -40.46
C GLN A 41 -18.02 3.48 -39.91
N LEU A 42 -19.26 3.42 -40.37
CA LEU A 42 -20.36 4.18 -39.79
C LEU A 42 -20.97 3.30 -38.69
N PHE A 43 -20.75 3.67 -37.43
CA PHE A 43 -21.50 3.08 -36.33
C PHE A 43 -22.94 3.57 -36.41
N ALA A 44 -23.90 2.65 -36.32
CA ALA A 44 -25.30 2.99 -36.17
C ALA A 44 -25.53 3.49 -34.74
N LEU A 45 -26.29 4.57 -34.59
CA LEU A 45 -26.71 5.08 -33.29
C LEU A 45 -27.90 4.25 -32.80
N GLU A 46 -27.78 3.69 -31.59
CA GLU A 46 -28.90 3.01 -30.93
C GLU A 46 -29.94 4.03 -30.41
N PRO A 47 -31.24 3.69 -30.44
CA PRO A 47 -32.29 4.62 -30.03
C PRO A 47 -32.33 4.76 -28.51
N ARG A 48 -32.10 5.99 -28.01
CA ARG A 48 -32.37 6.33 -26.60
C ARG A 48 -33.87 6.44 -26.36
N PHE A 49 -34.39 5.66 -25.42
CA PHE A 49 -35.71 5.90 -24.84
C PHE A 49 -35.64 7.13 -23.93
N LEU A 50 -36.44 8.14 -24.25
CA LEU A 50 -36.64 9.33 -23.43
C LEU A 50 -37.85 9.09 -22.52
N PHE A 51 -37.63 8.99 -21.21
CA PHE A 51 -38.72 9.02 -20.22
C PHE A 51 -38.93 10.47 -19.74
N ASP A 52 -40.01 11.07 -20.21
CA ASP A 52 -40.64 12.21 -19.55
C ASP A 52 -41.52 11.70 -18.38
N GLY A 53 -41.67 12.49 -17.32
CA GLY A 53 -42.15 12.02 -16.02
C GLY A 53 -42.60 13.12 -15.05
N ALA A 54 -43.05 14.27 -15.56
CA ALA A 54 -43.53 15.37 -14.72
C ALA A 54 -44.99 15.18 -14.25
N ALA A 55 -45.17 14.78 -12.99
CA ALA A 55 -46.43 14.93 -12.24
C ALA A 55 -46.06 15.24 -10.77
N ALA A 56 -46.25 16.48 -10.29
CA ALA A 56 -47.52 17.10 -9.88
C ALA A 56 -48.01 16.58 -8.51
N ALA A 57 -48.12 17.50 -7.54
CA ALA A 57 -48.35 17.18 -6.13
C ALA A 57 -49.83 17.20 -5.73
N THR A 58 -50.16 16.42 -4.70
CA THR A 58 -51.33 16.63 -3.84
C THR A 58 -50.90 16.59 -2.37
N VAL A 59 -51.46 17.48 -1.57
CA VAL A 59 -51.36 17.49 -0.11
C VAL A 59 -52.74 17.17 0.43
N GLU A 60 -52.85 16.23 1.35
CA GLU A 60 -54.06 16.05 2.14
C GLU A 60 -53.69 15.58 3.55
N GLN A 61 -54.45 16.04 4.54
CA GLN A 61 -54.06 16.08 5.95
C GLN A 61 -55.32 15.85 6.79
N GLN A 62 -55.37 14.79 7.61
CA GLN A 62 -56.53 14.58 8.49
C GLN A 62 -56.19 13.93 9.85
N GLU A 63 -56.99 14.34 10.84
CA GLU A 63 -56.90 14.19 12.30
C GLU A 63 -57.00 12.76 12.89
N ALA A 64 -57.09 12.68 14.22
CA ALA A 64 -56.68 11.54 15.04
C ALA A 64 -57.70 11.11 16.12
N ALA A 65 -57.30 10.10 16.91
CA ALA A 65 -57.90 9.62 18.17
C ALA A 65 -59.25 8.83 18.05
N PRO A 66 -59.66 8.05 19.09
CA PRO A 66 -59.04 7.85 20.41
C PRO A 66 -58.71 6.37 20.76
N ALA A 67 -58.22 6.15 21.99
CA ALA A 67 -57.87 4.83 22.57
C ALA A 67 -58.91 4.31 23.58
N PRO A 68 -58.74 3.09 24.11
CA PRO A 68 -59.26 2.68 25.42
C PRO A 68 -58.15 2.37 26.45
N GLU A 69 -58.55 2.20 27.71
CA GLU A 69 -57.72 2.20 28.94
C GLU A 69 -57.81 0.87 29.71
N VAL A 70 -56.73 0.45 30.39
CA VAL A 70 -56.80 -0.47 31.54
C VAL A 70 -55.66 -0.20 32.55
N GLN A 71 -55.81 -0.65 33.80
CA GLN A 71 -55.21 0.00 34.98
C GLN A 71 -54.19 -0.85 35.77
N GLU A 72 -53.16 -0.15 36.25
CA GLU A 72 -52.56 -0.17 37.61
C GLU A 72 -52.33 -1.49 38.39
N THR A 73 -51.08 -1.70 38.85
CA THR A 73 -50.80 -2.10 40.26
C THR A 73 -49.35 -1.83 40.69
N GLN A 74 -49.18 -1.26 41.88
CA GLN A 74 -47.93 -1.16 42.68
C GLN A 74 -48.08 -2.06 43.95
N PRO A 75 -47.21 -2.08 45.00
CA PRO A 75 -46.02 -1.27 45.35
C PRO A 75 -44.75 -2.18 45.54
N THR A 76 -43.69 -2.01 46.36
CA THR A 76 -43.39 -1.13 47.53
C THR A 76 -41.88 -1.02 47.84
N GLY A 77 -41.34 0.20 47.99
CA GLY A 77 -40.33 0.60 49.00
C GLY A 77 -38.90 0.00 48.99
N THR A 78 -37.89 0.56 49.68
CA THR A 78 -37.64 1.82 50.45
C THR A 78 -36.12 1.84 50.80
N LYS A 79 -35.37 2.90 51.15
CA LYS A 79 -35.50 4.35 51.48
C LYS A 79 -34.15 5.04 51.04
N SER A 80 -33.94 6.36 50.96
CA SER A 80 -34.00 7.47 51.94
C SER A 80 -33.02 7.31 53.13
N VAL A 81 -32.22 8.28 53.61
CA VAL A 81 -32.10 9.76 53.48
C VAL A 81 -30.59 10.14 53.39
N ALA A 82 -30.09 11.23 52.79
CA ALA A 82 -30.14 12.67 53.17
C ALA A 82 -29.79 12.97 54.66
N ALA A 83 -29.08 14.04 55.05
CA ALA A 83 -28.14 14.97 54.39
C ALA A 83 -27.44 15.82 55.51
N GLU A 84 -26.32 16.51 55.23
CA GLU A 84 -25.93 17.81 55.85
C GLU A 84 -24.71 18.42 55.10
N GLN A 85 -24.27 19.62 55.50
CA GLN A 85 -23.39 20.56 54.80
C GLN A 85 -22.27 21.08 55.74
N LEU A 86 -21.10 21.55 55.22
CA LEU A 86 -20.37 22.78 55.65
C LEU A 86 -18.90 22.92 55.15
N VAL A 87 -18.51 24.18 54.85
CA VAL A 87 -17.17 24.83 54.97
C VAL A 87 -16.04 24.56 53.94
N GLN A 88 -15.72 25.63 53.18
CA GLN A 88 -14.40 26.06 52.66
C GLN A 88 -13.72 26.96 53.73
N PRO A 89 -12.37 27.15 53.82
CA PRO A 89 -11.54 27.74 52.74
C PRO A 89 -10.02 27.42 52.72
N ALA A 90 -9.33 27.88 51.66
CA ALA A 90 -8.12 28.73 51.74
C ALA A 90 -7.51 28.98 50.34
N THR A 91 -7.15 30.23 50.04
CA THR A 91 -6.30 30.62 48.89
C THR A 91 -4.85 30.82 49.33
N ALA A 92 -3.91 30.66 48.40
CA ALA A 92 -2.53 31.12 48.56
C ALA A 92 -2.02 31.67 47.23
N GLU A 93 -1.74 32.98 47.20
CA GLU A 93 -1.06 33.64 46.07
C GLU A 93 0.46 33.53 46.26
N VAL A 94 1.21 33.38 45.16
CA VAL A 94 2.63 33.73 45.12
C VAL A 94 2.87 34.47 43.80
N SER A 95 3.47 35.65 43.88
CA SER A 95 3.56 36.61 42.78
C SER A 95 4.82 36.47 41.93
N GLU A 96 4.74 36.94 40.68
CA GLU A 96 5.91 37.15 39.82
C GLU A 96 6.83 38.23 40.41
N SER A 97 8.14 37.93 40.53
CA SER A 97 9.28 38.84 40.27
C SER A 97 10.57 38.38 41.00
N SER A 98 11.43 37.63 40.31
CA SER A 98 12.92 37.65 40.45
C SER A 98 13.58 36.44 39.77
N LEU A 99 13.85 36.52 38.46
CA LEU A 99 14.97 35.83 37.77
C LEU A 99 15.26 36.54 36.43
N THR A 100 15.60 37.83 36.50
CA THR A 100 16.32 38.51 35.43
C THR A 100 17.83 38.45 35.69
N ASP A 101 18.61 38.56 34.62
CA ASP A 101 20.09 38.49 34.58
C ASP A 101 20.72 37.10 34.80
N LEU A 102 20.84 36.33 33.70
CA LEU A 102 22.05 35.57 33.36
C LEU A 102 21.99 34.91 31.95
N LEU A 103 21.89 35.72 30.89
CA LEU A 103 22.48 35.40 29.58
C LEU A 103 22.58 36.66 28.71
N ALA A 104 23.73 36.87 28.07
CA ALA A 104 23.89 37.88 27.03
C ALA A 104 23.14 37.44 25.75
N PRO A 105 22.73 38.38 24.86
CA PRO A 105 22.09 37.99 23.60
C PRO A 105 23.00 37.08 22.77
N ALA A 106 22.41 35.98 22.29
CA ALA A 106 22.93 35.25 21.15
C ALA A 106 23.03 36.20 19.94
N PRO A 107 23.85 35.90 18.92
CA PRO A 107 23.79 36.64 17.66
C PRO A 107 22.36 36.64 17.11
N GLU A 108 21.99 37.71 16.42
CA GLU A 108 20.67 37.93 15.80
C GLU A 108 20.40 36.90 14.67
N THR A 109 20.10 35.65 15.04
CA THR A 109 19.55 34.65 14.12
C THR A 109 18.24 35.19 13.59
N SER A 110 18.18 35.45 12.29
CA SER A 110 17.05 36.14 11.67
C SER A 110 15.77 35.33 11.84
N ALA A 111 14.75 35.91 12.49
CA ALA A 111 13.48 35.24 12.73
C ALA A 111 12.84 34.81 11.39
N SER A 112 12.46 33.54 11.27
CA SER A 112 11.98 32.91 10.01
C SER A 112 10.53 33.27 9.66
N GLY A 113 10.14 34.53 9.81
CA GLY A 113 8.79 35.04 9.55
C GLY A 113 8.36 35.06 8.07
N GLY A 114 9.03 34.28 7.22
CA GLY A 114 8.78 34.15 5.79
C GLY A 114 8.47 32.73 5.32
N GLU A 115 8.42 31.72 6.20
CA GLU A 115 8.15 30.32 5.83
C GLU A 115 6.76 29.87 6.29
N LEU A 116 5.96 29.30 5.38
CA LEU A 116 4.68 28.66 5.67
C LEU A 116 4.75 27.16 5.39
N VAL A 117 4.20 26.36 6.30
CA VAL A 117 4.13 24.90 6.15
C VAL A 117 2.67 24.47 6.10
N PHE A 118 2.20 24.00 4.95
CA PHE A 118 0.93 23.30 4.83
C PHE A 118 1.16 21.80 5.06
N VAL A 119 0.34 21.18 5.89
CA VAL A 119 0.34 19.74 6.15
C VAL A 119 -1.06 19.20 5.88
N ASP A 120 -1.17 18.21 5.01
CA ASP A 120 -2.44 17.52 4.79
C ASP A 120 -2.75 16.59 5.97
N SER A 121 -3.98 16.70 6.51
CA SER A 121 -4.48 15.86 7.60
C SER A 121 -4.46 14.35 7.30
N ALA A 122 -4.40 13.94 6.03
CA ALA A 122 -4.23 12.55 5.62
C ALA A 122 -2.85 11.97 6.00
N VAL A 123 -1.81 12.81 6.12
CA VAL A 123 -0.44 12.39 6.45
C VAL A 123 -0.41 11.72 7.81
N ARG A 124 -0.19 10.39 7.82
CA ARG A 124 -0.17 9.56 9.03
C ARG A 124 0.72 10.14 10.15
N ASN A 125 0.16 10.27 11.36
CA ASN A 125 0.85 10.73 12.57
C ASN A 125 1.75 11.97 12.36
N PRO A 126 1.21 13.11 11.89
CA PRO A 126 2.01 14.25 11.45
C PRO A 126 2.75 14.91 12.63
N ALA A 127 2.25 14.70 13.85
CA ALA A 127 2.89 15.14 15.10
C ALA A 127 4.29 14.55 15.34
N GLU A 128 4.71 13.51 14.61
CA GLU A 128 6.11 13.06 14.59
C GLU A 128 6.98 13.89 13.65
N LEU A 129 6.50 14.22 12.45
CA LEU A 129 7.18 15.11 11.51
C LEU A 129 7.35 16.52 12.09
N LEU A 130 6.31 17.05 12.74
CA LEU A 130 6.35 18.39 13.35
C LEU A 130 7.43 18.55 14.43
N LYS A 131 7.88 17.47 15.09
CA LYS A 131 9.02 17.51 16.05
C LYS A 131 10.33 17.92 15.37
N GLY A 132 10.44 17.70 14.06
CA GLY A 132 11.62 17.98 13.26
C GLY A 132 11.55 19.26 12.45
N ILE A 133 10.51 20.08 12.61
CA ILE A 133 10.30 21.36 11.91
C ILE A 133 10.69 22.52 12.85
N SER A 134 11.12 23.66 12.29
CA SER A 134 11.42 24.85 13.09
C SER A 134 10.18 25.32 13.88
N PRO A 135 10.29 25.63 15.19
CA PRO A 135 9.16 26.15 15.97
C PRO A 135 8.73 27.56 15.52
N ASP A 136 9.58 28.27 14.77
CA ASP A 136 9.31 29.60 14.21
C ASP A 136 8.62 29.53 12.83
N ALA A 137 8.53 28.35 12.21
CA ALA A 137 7.80 28.15 10.95
C ALA A 137 6.29 28.04 11.20
N GLN A 138 5.47 28.75 10.44
CA GLN A 138 4.02 28.73 10.65
C GLN A 138 3.39 27.50 10.00
N VAL A 139 2.95 26.54 10.82
CA VAL A 139 2.24 25.33 10.38
C VAL A 139 0.74 25.59 10.23
N ILE A 140 0.17 25.13 9.12
CA ILE A 140 -1.24 25.13 8.75
C ILE A 140 -1.66 23.71 8.37
N PHE A 141 -2.77 23.21 8.93
CA PHE A 141 -3.39 21.99 8.43
C PHE A 141 -4.38 22.26 7.28
N ILE A 142 -4.42 21.34 6.33
CA ILE A 142 -5.48 21.18 5.34
C ILE A 142 -6.29 19.95 5.75
N GLU A 143 -7.54 20.15 6.14
CA GLU A 143 -8.40 19.05 6.63
C GLU A 143 -8.97 18.24 5.46
N ALA A 144 -9.13 16.93 5.61
CA ALA A 144 -9.52 16.00 4.54
C ALA A 144 -10.88 16.29 3.87
N GLY A 145 -11.73 17.13 4.50
CA GLY A 145 -12.98 17.62 3.91
C GLY A 145 -12.89 18.96 3.18
N GLN A 146 -11.77 19.68 3.27
CA GLN A 146 -11.57 21.02 2.69
C GLN A 146 -11.01 20.94 1.26
N ASP A 147 -11.38 21.90 0.42
CA ASP A 147 -10.63 22.20 -0.80
C ASP A 147 -9.29 22.85 -0.38
N GLY A 148 -8.18 22.15 -0.60
CA GLY A 148 -6.87 22.65 -0.20
C GLY A 148 -6.35 23.81 -1.04
N ILE A 149 -6.82 23.99 -2.28
CA ILE A 149 -6.50 25.18 -3.09
C ILE A 149 -7.16 26.41 -2.47
N GLN A 150 -8.44 26.31 -2.10
CA GLN A 150 -9.12 27.37 -1.34
C GLN A 150 -8.39 27.63 -0.02
N ARG A 151 -8.04 26.56 0.73
CA ARG A 151 -7.36 26.69 2.03
C ARG A 151 -6.01 27.41 1.95
N ILE A 152 -5.18 27.08 0.96
CA ILE A 152 -3.90 27.77 0.72
C ILE A 152 -4.15 29.23 0.29
N SER A 153 -5.10 29.46 -0.62
CA SER A 153 -5.46 30.80 -1.11
C SER A 153 -5.91 31.73 0.02
N GLU A 154 -6.75 31.24 0.94
CA GLU A 154 -7.22 31.98 2.12
C GLU A 154 -6.09 32.34 3.09
N VAL A 155 -5.09 31.46 3.23
CA VAL A 155 -3.94 31.71 4.12
C VAL A 155 -2.98 32.72 3.52
N LEU A 156 -2.75 32.68 2.20
CA LEU A 156 -1.87 33.59 1.49
C LEU A 156 -2.51 34.97 1.24
N ALA A 157 -3.84 35.07 1.22
CA ALA A 157 -4.56 36.32 0.96
C ALA A 157 -4.15 37.45 1.92
N GLY A 158 -3.62 38.54 1.38
CA GLY A 158 -3.21 39.72 2.15
C GLY A 158 -1.88 39.59 2.88
N ARG A 159 -1.10 38.53 2.62
CA ARG A 159 0.31 38.44 2.99
C ARG A 159 1.19 38.98 1.86
N GLU A 160 2.44 39.29 2.19
CA GLU A 160 3.47 39.78 1.27
C GLU A 160 4.84 39.20 1.67
N ASN A 161 5.78 39.06 0.72
CA ASN A 161 7.18 38.69 0.95
C ASN A 161 7.39 37.36 1.72
N ILE A 162 6.57 36.35 1.43
CA ILE A 162 6.81 34.95 1.83
C ILE A 162 8.01 34.40 1.02
N GLN A 163 8.95 33.78 1.72
CA GLN A 163 10.20 33.24 1.15
C GLN A 163 10.09 31.75 0.83
N ALA A 164 9.33 30.97 1.60
CA ALA A 164 9.04 29.59 1.26
C ALA A 164 7.61 29.20 1.60
N VAL A 165 7.01 28.40 0.72
CA VAL A 165 5.80 27.62 0.98
C VAL A 165 6.17 26.15 0.89
N HIS A 166 5.96 25.41 1.96
CA HIS A 166 6.13 23.97 2.00
C HIS A 166 4.77 23.28 2.03
N ILE A 167 4.65 22.17 1.31
CA ILE A 167 3.46 21.31 1.32
C ILE A 167 3.93 19.90 1.67
N ILE A 168 3.52 19.39 2.84
CA ILE A 168 3.69 17.98 3.23
C ILE A 168 2.35 17.27 2.99
N SER A 169 2.30 16.41 1.99
CA SER A 169 1.07 15.69 1.63
C SER A 169 1.34 14.40 0.87
N HIS A 170 0.32 13.59 0.64
CA HIS A 170 0.42 12.42 -0.22
C HIS A 170 0.56 12.80 -1.70
N GLY A 171 1.43 12.09 -2.42
CA GLY A 171 1.74 12.33 -3.83
C GLY A 171 1.61 11.10 -4.72
N ALA A 172 1.46 11.35 -6.02
CA ALA A 172 1.56 10.39 -7.12
C ALA A 172 2.11 11.10 -8.38
N ASP A 173 2.54 10.38 -9.42
CA ASP A 173 3.08 11.02 -10.64
C ASP A 173 2.03 11.89 -11.33
N GLY A 174 2.28 13.21 -11.37
CA GLY A 174 1.32 14.17 -11.90
C GLY A 174 0.17 14.54 -10.95
N ALA A 175 0.22 14.18 -9.66
CA ALA A 175 -0.82 14.52 -8.69
C ALA A 175 -0.30 14.77 -7.25
N VAL A 176 -0.87 15.75 -6.55
CA VAL A 176 -0.63 15.99 -5.12
C VAL A 176 -1.95 16.18 -4.37
N LYS A 177 -2.10 15.52 -3.21
CA LYS A 177 -3.29 15.60 -2.36
C LYS A 177 -3.31 16.93 -1.60
N LEU A 178 -4.48 17.56 -1.54
CA LEU A 178 -4.73 18.87 -0.92
C LEU A 178 -6.15 18.84 -0.30
N GLY A 179 -6.28 18.12 0.81
CA GLY A 179 -7.54 17.87 1.51
C GLY A 179 -8.42 16.87 0.75
N ASN A 180 -9.58 17.34 0.28
CA ASN A 180 -10.51 16.55 -0.51
C ASN A 180 -10.15 16.45 -2.01
N LEU A 181 -9.08 17.12 -2.44
CA LEU A 181 -8.69 17.31 -3.83
C LEU A 181 -7.33 16.67 -4.13
N TRP A 182 -7.23 15.89 -5.21
CA TRP A 182 -5.95 15.61 -5.86
C TRP A 182 -5.73 16.65 -6.96
N LEU A 183 -4.76 17.56 -6.79
CA LEU A 183 -4.39 18.56 -7.79
C LEU A 183 -3.51 17.90 -8.87
N GLN A 184 -3.94 17.96 -10.12
CA GLN A 184 -3.33 17.27 -11.26
C GLN A 184 -3.69 17.98 -12.58
N ASP A 185 -3.02 17.65 -13.69
CA ASP A 185 -3.23 18.31 -15.00
C ASP A 185 -4.72 18.44 -15.40
N SER A 186 -5.52 17.39 -15.18
CA SER A 186 -6.93 17.35 -15.55
C SER A 186 -7.85 18.34 -14.79
N ASN A 187 -7.40 18.90 -13.65
CA ASN A 187 -8.13 19.94 -12.92
C ASN A 187 -7.33 21.24 -12.71
N LEU A 188 -6.01 21.25 -12.92
CA LEU A 188 -5.16 22.43 -12.73
C LEU A 188 -5.70 23.70 -13.42
N SER A 189 -6.22 23.57 -14.64
CA SER A 189 -6.83 24.68 -15.40
C SER A 189 -8.06 25.32 -14.72
N GLN A 190 -8.73 24.61 -13.82
CA GLN A 190 -9.86 25.09 -13.02
C GLN A 190 -9.39 25.87 -11.78
N HIS A 191 -8.22 25.53 -11.25
CA HIS A 191 -7.60 26.13 -10.06
C HIS A 191 -6.58 27.23 -10.40
N ALA A 192 -6.21 27.38 -11.68
CA ALA A 192 -5.13 28.25 -12.15
C ALA A 192 -5.22 29.72 -11.69
N GLU A 193 -6.41 30.34 -11.67
CA GLU A 193 -6.56 31.72 -11.19
C GLU A 193 -6.30 31.86 -9.68
N ALA A 194 -6.67 30.85 -8.89
CA ALA A 194 -6.41 30.83 -7.45
C ALA A 194 -4.91 30.62 -7.16
N ILE A 195 -4.28 29.69 -7.87
CA ILE A 195 -2.83 29.39 -7.79
C ILE A 195 -1.99 30.61 -8.23
N ALA A 196 -2.36 31.28 -9.33
CA ALA A 196 -1.75 32.56 -9.71
C ALA A 196 -2.10 33.72 -8.77
N GLY A 197 -3.08 33.53 -7.88
CA GLY A 197 -3.34 34.38 -6.74
C GLY A 197 -2.25 34.27 -5.66
N TRP A 198 -1.66 33.08 -5.48
CA TRP A 198 -0.65 32.80 -4.45
C TRP A 198 0.61 33.64 -4.64
N GLY A 199 1.09 33.76 -5.89
CA GLY A 199 2.29 34.53 -6.25
C GLY A 199 2.29 35.99 -5.79
N LYS A 200 1.12 36.58 -5.52
CA LYS A 200 0.99 37.94 -4.99
C LYS A 200 1.49 38.10 -3.55
N ALA A 201 1.55 37.00 -2.80
CA ALA A 201 2.04 36.97 -1.43
C ALA A 201 3.51 36.53 -1.32
N LEU A 202 4.09 36.06 -2.41
CA LEU A 202 5.44 35.52 -2.47
C LEU A 202 6.48 36.62 -2.74
N GLY A 203 7.73 36.39 -2.30
CA GLY A 203 8.89 37.20 -2.69
C GLY A 203 9.36 36.91 -4.13
N SER A 204 10.35 37.67 -4.61
CA SER A 204 10.91 37.48 -5.97
C SER A 204 11.77 36.23 -6.14
N ASN A 205 12.20 35.65 -5.01
CA ASN A 205 12.99 34.45 -4.85
C ASN A 205 12.25 33.59 -3.81
N ALA A 206 11.03 33.19 -4.15
CA ALA A 206 10.21 32.40 -3.25
C ALA A 206 10.16 30.96 -3.74
N ASP A 207 10.31 30.03 -2.81
CA ASP A 207 10.30 28.61 -3.11
C ASP A 207 8.95 27.95 -2.78
N LEU A 208 8.55 26.97 -3.59
CA LEU A 208 7.42 26.07 -3.32
C LEU A 208 7.92 24.62 -3.27
N LEU A 209 8.04 24.04 -2.08
CA LEU A 209 8.57 22.69 -1.86
C LEU A 209 7.43 21.72 -1.58
N ILE A 210 7.24 20.75 -2.47
CA ILE A 210 6.17 19.76 -2.44
C ILE A 210 6.76 18.41 -2.01
N TYR A 211 6.64 18.11 -0.72
CA TYR A 211 6.97 16.82 -0.14
C TYR A 211 5.78 15.87 -0.35
N GLY A 212 5.93 14.96 -1.30
CA GLY A 212 4.93 13.96 -1.68
C GLY A 212 5.54 13.00 -2.70
N CYS A 213 5.25 11.70 -2.55
CA CYS A 213 5.88 10.66 -3.37
C CYS A 213 5.61 10.84 -4.87
N ASN A 214 6.65 10.69 -5.68
CA ASN A 214 6.63 10.56 -7.13
C ASN A 214 6.04 11.76 -7.90
N VAL A 215 5.73 12.89 -7.24
CA VAL A 215 5.02 14.04 -7.83
C VAL A 215 5.64 14.52 -9.15
N ALA A 216 6.96 14.40 -9.32
CA ALA A 216 7.72 14.74 -10.52
C ALA A 216 8.46 13.55 -11.19
N ALA A 217 7.99 12.32 -10.97
CA ALA A 217 8.66 11.10 -11.44
C ALA A 217 8.80 11.04 -12.97
N THR A 218 7.72 11.31 -13.71
CA THR A 218 7.72 11.34 -15.18
C THR A 218 7.57 12.77 -15.73
N GLU A 219 7.57 12.89 -17.05
CA GLU A 219 7.29 14.16 -17.74
C GLU A 219 5.89 14.71 -17.39
N SER A 220 4.94 13.86 -16.99
CA SER A 220 3.61 14.27 -16.53
C SER A 220 3.71 15.06 -15.22
N GLY A 221 4.36 14.46 -14.21
CA GLY A 221 4.68 15.13 -12.95
C GLY A 221 5.47 16.42 -13.10
N ARG A 222 6.47 16.41 -13.98
CA ARG A 222 7.30 17.60 -14.26
C ARG A 222 6.51 18.71 -14.97
N SER A 223 5.53 18.35 -15.80
CA SER A 223 4.61 19.32 -16.40
C SER A 223 3.68 19.96 -15.36
N LEU A 224 3.23 19.21 -14.34
CA LEU A 224 2.50 19.79 -13.21
C LEU A 224 3.38 20.79 -12.44
N VAL A 225 4.59 20.39 -12.06
CA VAL A 225 5.53 21.26 -11.31
C VAL A 225 5.90 22.52 -12.12
N GLY A 226 6.19 22.37 -13.41
CA GLY A 226 6.46 23.50 -14.31
C GLY A 226 5.27 24.45 -14.44
N ALA A 227 4.05 23.92 -14.53
CA ALA A 227 2.84 24.75 -14.57
C ALA A 227 2.54 25.45 -13.23
N LEU A 228 2.90 24.84 -12.09
CA LEU A 228 2.86 25.52 -10.78
C LEU A 228 3.86 26.69 -10.71
N ALA A 229 5.07 26.52 -11.26
CA ALA A 229 6.07 27.60 -11.37
C ALA A 229 5.55 28.74 -12.27
N ASP A 230 5.07 28.43 -13.48
CA ASP A 230 4.52 29.41 -14.43
C ASP A 230 3.31 30.19 -13.86
N LEU A 231 2.49 29.55 -13.01
CA LEU A 231 1.33 30.19 -12.38
C LEU A 231 1.73 31.05 -11.18
N THR A 232 2.57 30.54 -10.28
CA THR A 232 2.94 31.23 -9.02
C THR A 232 4.02 32.28 -9.20
N GLY A 233 4.89 32.14 -10.22
CA GLY A 233 6.13 32.90 -10.34
C GLY A 233 7.21 32.51 -9.32
N ALA A 234 7.02 31.38 -8.62
CA ALA A 234 7.95 30.81 -7.66
C ALA A 234 8.86 29.76 -8.33
N ASP A 235 10.00 29.52 -7.70
CA ASP A 235 10.83 28.35 -8.01
C ASP A 235 10.28 27.14 -7.22
N VAL A 236 10.09 25.99 -7.87
CA VAL A 236 9.24 24.90 -7.36
C VAL A 236 10.01 23.59 -7.38
N ALA A 237 10.01 22.87 -6.26
CA ALA A 237 10.66 21.57 -6.14
C ALA A 237 9.70 20.49 -5.66
N ALA A 238 9.84 19.28 -6.20
CA ALA A 238 9.04 18.11 -5.84
C ALA A 238 9.85 16.82 -5.98
N SER A 239 9.47 15.77 -5.24
CA SER A 239 10.16 14.49 -5.33
C SER A 239 9.83 13.74 -6.62
N GLY A 240 10.86 13.10 -7.19
CA GLY A 240 10.77 12.22 -8.34
C GLY A 240 10.65 10.73 -7.98
N ASP A 241 10.77 10.36 -6.71
CA ASP A 241 10.54 9.00 -6.21
C ASP A 241 9.83 8.98 -4.84
N LYS A 242 10.11 8.03 -3.95
CA LYS A 242 9.36 7.87 -2.70
C LYS A 242 9.83 8.86 -1.64
N THR A 243 8.97 9.78 -1.21
CA THR A 243 9.27 10.64 -0.05
C THR A 243 8.88 9.96 1.27
N GLY A 244 9.80 9.80 2.21
CA GLY A 244 9.55 9.25 3.54
C GLY A 244 10.74 8.48 4.15
N HIS A 245 10.45 7.32 4.76
CA HIS A 245 11.44 6.57 5.53
C HIS A 245 12.30 5.63 4.67
N ALA A 246 13.61 5.60 4.95
CA ALA A 246 14.61 4.83 4.21
C ALA A 246 14.29 3.33 4.09
N ASP A 247 13.79 2.70 5.16
CA ASP A 247 13.48 1.27 5.16
C ASP A 247 12.21 0.94 4.35
N LYS A 248 11.38 1.94 4.02
CA LYS A 248 10.28 1.82 3.04
C LYS A 248 10.73 2.12 1.60
N GLY A 249 12.01 2.39 1.41
CA GLY A 249 12.65 2.69 0.12
C GLY A 249 12.37 4.11 -0.36
N GLY A 250 12.32 5.09 0.54
CA GLY A 250 12.17 6.51 0.21
C GLY A 250 13.06 7.42 1.06
N ASP A 251 13.22 8.68 0.65
CA ASP A 251 13.99 9.69 1.41
C ASP A 251 13.30 11.07 1.44
N TRP A 252 14.04 12.17 1.58
CA TRP A 252 13.49 13.53 1.75
C TRP A 252 14.13 14.57 0.81
N ALA A 253 14.80 14.11 -0.24
CA ALA A 253 15.22 14.97 -1.34
C ALA A 253 14.03 15.33 -2.25
N LEU A 254 14.28 16.31 -3.13
CA LEU A 254 13.33 16.80 -4.14
C LEU A 254 14.06 16.80 -5.48
N GLU A 255 13.94 15.71 -6.23
CA GLU A 255 14.81 15.34 -7.36
C GLU A 255 14.61 16.26 -8.57
N TYR A 256 13.46 16.91 -8.64
CA TYR A 256 13.09 17.83 -9.70
C TYR A 256 12.78 19.22 -9.13
N MET A 257 13.39 20.23 -9.74
CA MET A 257 13.18 21.63 -9.40
C MET A 257 13.14 22.51 -10.65
N THR A 258 12.34 23.57 -10.59
CA THR A 258 12.36 24.68 -11.54
C THR A 258 13.07 25.86 -10.90
N GLY A 259 14.02 26.46 -11.63
CA GLY A 259 14.83 27.59 -11.14
C GLY A 259 15.90 27.18 -10.12
N ALA A 260 16.04 27.95 -9.04
CA ALA A 260 17.03 27.73 -7.98
C ALA A 260 16.35 27.76 -6.60
N ILE A 261 16.48 26.66 -5.86
CA ILE A 261 15.88 26.53 -4.53
C ILE A 261 16.83 27.07 -3.47
N GLU A 262 16.41 28.11 -2.76
CA GLU A 262 17.15 28.74 -1.66
C GLU A 262 16.79 28.11 -0.29
N ALA A 263 15.56 27.62 -0.13
CA ALA A 263 15.04 26.99 1.09
C ALA A 263 15.62 25.60 1.36
N SER A 264 15.72 25.26 2.64
CA SER A 264 16.23 23.95 3.09
C SER A 264 15.12 22.88 3.15
N ILE A 265 15.53 21.60 3.16
CA ILE A 265 14.63 20.48 3.45
C ILE A 265 14.07 20.65 4.88
N LEU A 266 12.74 20.73 4.95
CA LEU A 266 11.98 21.22 6.10
C LEU A 266 12.03 20.30 7.33
N VAL A 267 12.02 18.98 7.09
CA VAL A 267 12.00 17.98 8.16
C VAL A 267 13.43 17.57 8.48
N THR A 268 13.90 17.88 9.69
CA THR A 268 15.26 17.51 10.14
C THR A 268 15.47 15.99 10.16
N GLN A 269 16.70 15.56 9.87
CA GLN A 269 17.09 14.14 9.73
C GLN A 269 16.67 13.25 10.91
N SER A 270 16.62 13.77 12.14
CA SER A 270 16.12 13.03 13.30
C SER A 270 14.64 12.63 13.16
N ALA A 271 13.78 13.52 12.67
CA ALA A 271 12.38 13.21 12.44
C ALA A 271 12.16 12.34 11.18
N GLN A 272 13.02 12.48 10.17
CA GLN A 272 13.04 11.57 9.01
C GLN A 272 13.29 10.11 9.41
N LEU A 273 14.12 9.89 10.44
CA LEU A 273 14.45 8.55 10.96
C LEU A 273 13.39 7.98 11.91
N GLU A 274 12.69 8.83 12.67
CA GLU A 274 11.63 8.42 13.61
C GLU A 274 10.28 8.18 12.92
N TRP A 275 9.93 8.96 11.90
CA TRP A 275 8.64 8.83 11.21
C TRP A 275 8.63 7.69 10.19
N PHE A 276 8.12 6.52 10.60
CA PHE A 276 8.07 5.31 9.78
C PHE A 276 6.91 5.32 8.74
N GLY A 277 6.93 6.29 7.82
CA GLY A 277 5.91 6.51 6.80
C GLY A 277 6.46 6.64 5.38
N LEU A 278 5.54 6.76 4.42
CA LEU A 278 5.77 7.31 3.09
C LEU A 278 4.66 8.33 2.83
N LEU A 279 4.96 9.35 2.03
CA LEU A 279 4.00 10.36 1.58
C LEU A 279 3.27 9.91 0.30
N ALA A 280 2.73 8.68 0.35
CA ALA A 280 1.80 8.08 -0.62
C ALA A 280 0.74 7.27 0.16
N PRO A 281 -0.45 7.01 -0.40
CA PRO A 281 -1.41 6.09 0.20
C PRO A 281 -0.81 4.67 0.31
N GLY A 282 -1.38 3.85 1.17
CA GLY A 282 -0.82 2.53 1.48
C GLY A 282 -1.86 1.43 1.63
N VAL A 283 -1.41 0.20 1.37
CA VAL A 283 -2.16 -1.02 1.64
C VAL A 283 -1.30 -1.88 2.57
N THR A 284 -1.77 -2.13 3.78
CA THR A 284 -1.10 -3.03 4.73
C THR A 284 -1.68 -4.43 4.58
N VAL A 285 -0.79 -5.41 4.35
CA VAL A 285 -1.11 -6.84 4.31
C VAL A 285 -0.45 -7.53 5.51
N SER A 286 -1.18 -8.37 6.24
CA SER A 286 -0.62 -9.11 7.38
C SER A 286 0.21 -10.32 6.92
N PRO A 287 1.15 -10.80 7.74
CA PRO A 287 1.61 -12.18 7.64
C PRO A 287 0.43 -13.16 7.67
N ILE A 288 0.58 -14.31 7.02
CA ILE A 288 -0.42 -15.38 7.08
C ILE A 288 -0.35 -16.12 8.43
N SER A 289 -1.50 -16.59 8.90
CA SER A 289 -1.68 -17.21 10.23
C SER A 289 -0.95 -18.55 10.42
N GLY A 290 -0.43 -19.15 9.34
CA GLY A 290 0.17 -20.48 9.33
C GLY A 290 0.25 -21.05 7.92
N GLN A 291 0.50 -22.36 7.84
CA GLN A 291 0.55 -23.13 6.58
C GLN A 291 -0.84 -23.69 6.24
N THR A 292 -1.10 -23.98 4.97
CA THR A 292 -2.22 -24.83 4.56
C THR A 292 -1.78 -26.30 4.57
N THR A 293 -2.74 -27.22 4.41
CA THR A 293 -2.46 -28.65 4.24
C THR A 293 -3.29 -29.18 3.08
N GLU A 294 -2.73 -30.11 2.31
CA GLU A 294 -3.43 -30.79 1.20
C GLU A 294 -4.80 -31.35 1.60
N ALA A 295 -4.90 -31.91 2.82
CA ALA A 295 -6.13 -32.40 3.46
C ALA A 295 -7.20 -31.32 3.77
N GLY A 296 -7.22 -30.19 3.05
CA GLY A 296 -8.17 -29.09 3.16
C GLY A 296 -7.88 -28.10 4.29
N GLY A 297 -6.63 -28.04 4.76
CA GLY A 297 -6.21 -27.16 5.85
C GLY A 297 -6.20 -25.69 5.42
N THR A 298 -6.63 -24.80 6.31
CA THR A 298 -6.80 -23.37 6.01
C THR A 298 -5.88 -22.48 6.85
N ALA A 299 -5.48 -21.35 6.26
CA ALA A 299 -4.79 -20.26 6.92
C ALA A 299 -5.39 -18.92 6.46
N THR A 300 -5.20 -17.85 7.22
CA THR A 300 -5.79 -16.53 6.92
C THR A 300 -4.77 -15.40 6.99
N PHE A 301 -4.99 -14.35 6.20
CA PHE A 301 -4.32 -13.07 6.34
C PHE A 301 -5.35 -11.93 6.21
N THR A 302 -4.98 -10.72 6.60
CA THR A 302 -5.82 -9.52 6.43
C THR A 302 -5.17 -8.50 5.53
N VAL A 303 -6.01 -7.78 4.78
CA VAL A 303 -5.64 -6.56 4.04
C VAL A 303 -6.41 -5.38 4.62
N VAL A 304 -5.80 -4.20 4.69
CA VAL A 304 -6.43 -2.95 5.12
C VAL A 304 -5.78 -1.76 4.40
N LEU A 305 -6.52 -0.66 4.24
CA LEU A 305 -5.94 0.59 3.72
C LEU A 305 -5.30 1.40 4.86
N ASP A 306 -4.15 2.03 4.59
CA ASP A 306 -3.43 2.86 5.57
C ASP A 306 -4.12 4.22 5.84
N GLU A 307 -4.91 4.72 4.87
CA GLU A 307 -5.66 5.98 4.97
C GLU A 307 -7.03 5.93 4.26
N ALA A 308 -7.88 6.92 4.52
CA ALA A 308 -9.21 7.04 3.91
C ALA A 308 -9.14 7.42 2.42
N PRO A 309 -9.69 6.60 1.51
CA PRO A 309 -9.78 6.94 0.10
C PRO A 309 -10.97 7.88 -0.16
N THR A 310 -10.91 8.64 -1.26
CA THR A 310 -12.01 9.50 -1.75
C THR A 310 -13.04 8.74 -2.61
N ALA A 311 -12.72 7.53 -3.05
CA ALA A 311 -13.57 6.62 -3.82
C ALA A 311 -13.29 5.15 -3.46
N ASP A 312 -14.10 4.22 -3.97
CA ASP A 312 -13.88 2.79 -3.72
C ASP A 312 -12.55 2.31 -4.33
N VAL A 313 -11.83 1.46 -3.61
CA VAL A 313 -10.54 0.86 -4.00
C VAL A 313 -10.74 -0.65 -4.20
N PHE A 314 -10.39 -1.14 -5.39
CA PHE A 314 -10.52 -2.54 -5.78
C PHE A 314 -9.14 -3.18 -5.84
N ILE A 315 -8.90 -4.21 -5.01
CA ILE A 315 -7.60 -4.90 -4.92
C ILE A 315 -7.77 -6.35 -5.42
N PRO A 316 -7.20 -6.72 -6.57
CA PRO A 316 -7.23 -8.11 -7.07
C PRO A 316 -6.42 -9.05 -6.16
N ILE A 317 -6.96 -10.25 -5.93
CA ILE A 317 -6.32 -11.32 -5.16
C ILE A 317 -6.27 -12.59 -6.01
N SER A 318 -5.13 -13.26 -6.09
CA SER A 318 -4.99 -14.53 -6.84
C SER A 318 -3.94 -15.45 -6.23
N SER A 319 -3.99 -16.74 -6.52
CA SER A 319 -2.91 -17.67 -6.16
C SER A 319 -1.97 -17.84 -7.35
N SER A 320 -0.66 -17.91 -7.10
CA SER A 320 0.36 -18.25 -8.10
C SER A 320 0.21 -19.69 -8.60
N ASP A 321 -0.30 -20.59 -7.74
CA ASP A 321 -0.69 -21.94 -8.13
C ASP A 321 -2.05 -22.35 -7.55
N LEU A 322 -2.83 -23.06 -8.36
CA LEU A 322 -4.18 -23.54 -8.07
C LEU A 322 -4.23 -25.07 -7.87
N THR A 323 -3.10 -25.78 -8.00
CA THR A 323 -2.93 -27.12 -7.41
C THR A 323 -2.68 -27.05 -5.91
N GLU A 324 -2.02 -25.99 -5.42
CA GLU A 324 -1.66 -25.86 -4.00
C GLU A 324 -2.70 -25.13 -3.15
N GLY A 325 -3.25 -24.04 -3.67
CA GLY A 325 -3.98 -23.09 -2.83
C GLY A 325 -5.08 -22.32 -3.54
N ARG A 326 -6.18 -22.10 -2.81
CA ARG A 326 -7.34 -21.33 -3.30
C ARG A 326 -7.72 -20.26 -2.27
N VAL A 327 -7.95 -19.05 -2.78
CA VAL A 327 -8.38 -17.90 -1.98
C VAL A 327 -9.91 -17.83 -1.89
N SER A 328 -10.43 -17.37 -0.75
CA SER A 328 -11.86 -17.20 -0.50
C SER A 328 -12.53 -16.11 -1.35
N THR A 329 -11.74 -15.17 -1.89
CA THR A 329 -12.19 -14.15 -2.84
C THR A 329 -11.06 -13.81 -3.81
N THR A 330 -11.41 -13.43 -5.04
CA THR A 330 -10.46 -12.95 -6.06
C THR A 330 -10.33 -11.43 -6.09
N GLN A 331 -11.07 -10.71 -5.25
CA GLN A 331 -11.00 -9.25 -5.15
C GLN A 331 -11.46 -8.78 -3.76
N LEU A 332 -10.79 -7.78 -3.23
CA LEU A 332 -11.25 -6.99 -2.07
C LEU A 332 -11.77 -5.63 -2.55
N VAL A 333 -12.72 -5.07 -1.81
CA VAL A 333 -13.33 -3.78 -2.13
C VAL A 333 -13.39 -2.97 -0.85
N PHE A 334 -12.64 -1.88 -0.78
CA PHE A 334 -12.62 -0.96 0.34
C PHE A 334 -13.32 0.32 -0.07
N THR A 335 -14.36 0.70 0.68
CA THR A 335 -15.11 1.94 0.46
C THR A 335 -14.59 3.06 1.34
N THR A 336 -15.07 4.28 1.11
CA THR A 336 -14.81 5.44 1.98
C THR A 336 -15.32 5.27 3.43
N LEU A 337 -16.10 4.22 3.72
CA LEU A 337 -16.68 3.93 5.04
C LEU A 337 -16.00 2.77 5.78
N ASP A 338 -15.40 1.81 5.09
CA ASP A 338 -14.83 0.58 5.68
C ASP A 338 -13.34 0.35 5.38
N TRP A 339 -12.66 1.27 4.70
CA TRP A 339 -11.22 1.27 4.41
C TRP A 339 -10.30 0.82 5.57
N SER A 340 -10.63 1.24 6.80
CA SER A 340 -9.87 0.97 8.03
C SER A 340 -10.27 -0.34 8.74
N THR A 341 -11.23 -1.09 8.19
CA THR A 341 -11.65 -2.40 8.70
C THR A 341 -10.88 -3.50 7.96
N PRO A 342 -9.98 -4.26 8.62
CA PRO A 342 -9.20 -5.27 7.93
C PRO A 342 -10.08 -6.38 7.35
N GLN A 343 -10.03 -6.58 6.03
CA GLN A 343 -10.77 -7.64 5.34
C GLN A 343 -9.94 -8.94 5.37
N ILE A 344 -10.56 -10.04 5.78
CA ILE A 344 -9.91 -11.35 5.93
C ILE A 344 -9.96 -12.10 4.59
N VAL A 345 -8.81 -12.55 4.11
CA VAL A 345 -8.69 -13.56 3.05
C VAL A 345 -8.36 -14.90 3.71
N THR A 346 -9.13 -15.94 3.38
CA THR A 346 -8.82 -17.32 3.74
C THR A 346 -8.15 -18.00 2.55
N VAL A 347 -7.02 -18.65 2.80
CA VAL A 347 -6.36 -19.56 1.88
C VAL A 347 -6.69 -20.99 2.32
N THR A 348 -7.15 -21.81 1.38
CA THR A 348 -7.44 -23.23 1.59
C THR A 348 -6.46 -24.05 0.77
N GLY A 349 -5.77 -24.98 1.42
CA GLY A 349 -4.92 -25.97 0.76
C GLY A 349 -5.75 -26.89 -0.13
N VAL A 350 -5.16 -27.34 -1.21
CA VAL A 350 -5.76 -28.26 -2.18
C VAL A 350 -4.97 -29.56 -2.16
N ASP A 351 -5.71 -30.67 -2.30
CA ASP A 351 -5.21 -32.05 -2.24
C ASP A 351 -4.68 -32.46 -3.63
N ASP A 352 -3.42 -32.89 -3.71
CA ASP A 352 -2.83 -33.49 -4.91
C ASP A 352 -2.96 -35.04 -4.83
N SER A 353 -2.06 -35.78 -5.48
CA SER A 353 -1.91 -37.25 -5.36
C SER A 353 -0.49 -37.71 -5.73
N GLN A 354 0.47 -36.79 -5.56
CA GLN A 354 1.89 -36.96 -5.87
C GLN A 354 2.70 -36.64 -4.60
N PRO A 355 3.43 -37.60 -4.01
CA PRO A 355 4.26 -37.33 -2.85
C PRO A 355 5.56 -36.62 -3.27
N ASP A 356 5.51 -35.31 -3.49
CA ASP A 356 6.65 -34.44 -3.84
C ASP A 356 7.14 -33.53 -2.70
N GLY A 357 6.28 -33.26 -1.70
CA GLY A 357 6.64 -32.65 -0.41
C GLY A 357 6.34 -31.15 -0.32
N ASP A 358 6.16 -30.64 0.92
CA ASP A 358 5.76 -29.26 1.27
C ASP A 358 6.03 -28.18 0.20
N VAL A 359 5.01 -27.84 -0.59
CA VAL A 359 5.11 -26.91 -1.73
C VAL A 359 4.93 -25.46 -1.26
N ASN A 360 5.79 -24.57 -1.75
CA ASN A 360 5.68 -23.12 -1.49
C ASN A 360 5.05 -22.41 -2.69
N PHE A 361 4.03 -21.60 -2.42
CA PHE A 361 3.33 -20.77 -3.40
C PHE A 361 3.07 -19.36 -2.85
N THR A 362 2.53 -18.47 -3.68
CA THR A 362 2.30 -17.06 -3.32
C THR A 362 0.86 -16.67 -3.60
N ILE A 363 0.19 -16.03 -2.64
CA ILE A 363 -1.01 -15.25 -2.91
C ILE A 363 -0.58 -13.87 -3.37
N VAL A 364 -0.87 -13.56 -4.64
CA VAL A 364 -0.49 -12.32 -5.30
C VAL A 364 -1.57 -11.26 -5.08
N THR A 365 -1.15 -10.11 -4.55
CA THR A 365 -1.92 -8.87 -4.52
C THR A 365 -1.67 -8.10 -5.81
N GLY A 366 -2.68 -8.05 -6.69
CA GLY A 366 -2.58 -7.37 -7.97
C GLY A 366 -2.60 -5.85 -7.85
N ASP A 367 -2.38 -5.17 -8.98
CA ASP A 367 -2.47 -3.71 -9.08
C ASP A 367 -3.83 -3.20 -8.54
N PRO A 368 -3.84 -2.36 -7.50
CA PRO A 368 -5.06 -1.70 -7.06
C PRO A 368 -5.63 -0.80 -8.16
N THR A 369 -6.95 -0.58 -8.14
CA THR A 369 -7.62 0.39 -9.04
C THR A 369 -8.65 1.20 -8.26
N SER A 370 -8.80 2.48 -8.60
CA SER A 370 -9.75 3.39 -7.94
C SER A 370 -10.11 4.60 -8.81
N ALA A 371 -11.04 5.43 -8.34
CA ALA A 371 -11.16 6.82 -8.78
C ALA A 371 -10.41 7.80 -7.85
N ASP A 372 -9.86 7.32 -6.73
CA ASP A 372 -8.88 8.06 -5.94
C ASP A 372 -7.50 7.94 -6.63
N ALA A 373 -6.98 9.07 -7.12
CA ALA A 373 -5.75 9.11 -7.91
C ALA A 373 -4.52 8.56 -7.17
N GLY A 374 -4.48 8.63 -5.83
CA GLY A 374 -3.37 8.10 -5.06
C GLY A 374 -3.41 6.58 -4.89
N TYR A 375 -4.61 5.99 -4.83
CA TYR A 375 -4.76 4.52 -4.81
C TYR A 375 -4.67 3.91 -6.21
N ASP A 376 -5.14 4.60 -7.25
CA ASP A 376 -4.99 4.18 -8.66
C ASP A 376 -3.54 4.30 -9.18
N ALA A 377 -2.70 5.09 -8.50
CA ALA A 377 -1.26 5.17 -8.75
C ALA A 377 -0.42 4.07 -8.05
N LEU A 378 -1.04 3.19 -7.26
CA LEU A 378 -0.36 2.03 -6.68
C LEU A 378 -0.26 0.90 -7.69
N THR A 379 0.83 0.14 -7.63
CA THR A 379 1.04 -1.09 -8.39
C THR A 379 1.16 -2.29 -7.45
N ALA A 380 1.18 -3.51 -7.99
CA ALA A 380 1.52 -4.71 -7.24
C ALA A 380 2.91 -4.62 -6.54
N ALA A 381 3.83 -3.75 -7.01
CA ALA A 381 5.11 -3.50 -6.33
C ALA A 381 5.01 -2.58 -5.10
N ASN A 382 3.82 -2.01 -4.82
CA ASN A 382 3.51 -1.20 -3.65
C ASN A 382 2.78 -2.00 -2.55
N VAL A 383 2.24 -3.18 -2.88
CA VAL A 383 1.46 -4.05 -1.99
C VAL A 383 2.26 -5.33 -1.72
N ALA A 384 2.12 -5.92 -0.53
CA ALA A 384 2.89 -7.10 -0.15
C ALA A 384 2.16 -8.40 -0.48
N ASP A 385 2.69 -9.15 -1.46
CA ASP A 385 2.34 -10.55 -1.72
C ASP A 385 2.58 -11.44 -0.49
N VAL A 386 1.76 -12.49 -0.35
CA VAL A 386 1.77 -13.39 0.82
C VAL A 386 2.31 -14.76 0.42
N SER A 387 3.50 -15.12 0.92
CA SER A 387 4.06 -16.47 0.77
C SER A 387 3.30 -17.47 1.65
N VAL A 388 2.99 -18.65 1.10
CA VAL A 388 2.25 -19.73 1.76
C VAL A 388 2.91 -21.07 1.47
N THR A 389 2.87 -21.97 2.45
CA THR A 389 3.29 -23.37 2.29
C THR A 389 2.05 -24.26 2.36
N ASN A 390 1.89 -25.17 1.40
CA ASN A 390 0.96 -26.30 1.46
C ASN A 390 1.73 -27.51 1.96
N THR A 391 1.32 -28.16 3.07
CA THR A 391 2.05 -29.31 3.59
C THR A 391 1.55 -30.64 3.03
N ASP A 392 2.51 -31.47 2.62
CA ASP A 392 2.31 -32.82 2.05
C ASP A 392 1.67 -33.78 3.07
N ASN A 393 0.61 -34.47 2.63
CA ASN A 393 -0.12 -35.49 3.38
C ASN A 393 0.01 -36.89 2.77
N ASP A 394 0.57 -36.98 1.56
CA ASP A 394 0.69 -38.18 0.75
C ASP A 394 1.91 -39.03 1.16
N ARG A 395 2.11 -40.18 0.51
CA ARG A 395 3.22 -41.10 0.84
C ARG A 395 3.84 -41.78 -0.38
N VAL A 396 5.17 -41.69 -0.47
CA VAL A 396 5.98 -42.45 -1.45
C VAL A 396 5.72 -43.96 -1.30
N GLN A 397 4.87 -44.50 -2.18
CA GLN A 397 4.45 -45.90 -2.19
C GLN A 397 5.61 -46.81 -2.64
N SER A 398 6.48 -47.13 -1.69
CA SER A 398 7.70 -47.91 -1.91
C SER A 398 7.37 -49.38 -2.10
N ASN A 399 7.36 -49.84 -3.37
CA ASN A 399 7.24 -51.25 -3.72
C ASN A 399 8.51 -52.02 -3.27
N VAL A 400 8.49 -52.55 -2.04
CA VAL A 400 9.61 -53.31 -1.45
C VAL A 400 9.72 -54.69 -2.11
N VAL A 401 10.56 -54.79 -3.14
CA VAL A 401 10.94 -56.09 -3.74
C VAL A 401 11.94 -56.80 -2.81
N ALA A 402 11.40 -57.54 -1.83
CA ALA A 402 12.19 -58.35 -0.92
C ALA A 402 12.72 -59.61 -1.65
N LEU A 403 14.01 -59.60 -2.01
CA LEU A 403 14.72 -60.77 -2.53
C LEU A 403 15.14 -61.68 -1.37
N TYR A 404 14.40 -62.77 -1.15
CA TYR A 404 14.74 -63.80 -0.18
C TYR A 404 15.57 -64.92 -0.83
N THR A 405 16.68 -65.30 -0.20
CA THR A 405 17.44 -66.52 -0.49
C THR A 405 17.19 -67.54 0.60
N PHE A 406 16.65 -68.70 0.24
CA PHE A 406 16.34 -69.78 1.17
C PHE A 406 17.38 -70.90 1.07
N GLU A 407 17.70 -71.53 2.20
CA GLU A 407 18.40 -72.83 2.19
C GLU A 407 17.37 -73.96 1.99
N GLU A 408 17.82 -75.08 1.44
CA GLU A 408 16.97 -76.22 1.09
C GLU A 408 16.27 -76.79 2.33
N GLY A 409 14.93 -76.87 2.30
CA GLY A 409 14.11 -77.27 3.45
C GLY A 409 13.77 -76.15 4.45
N SER A 410 14.20 -74.90 4.23
CA SER A 410 13.76 -73.74 5.02
C SER A 410 12.48 -73.12 4.46
N GLY A 411 11.56 -72.71 5.35
CA GLY A 411 10.32 -72.00 5.02
C GLY A 411 10.27 -70.63 5.70
N ALA A 412 9.43 -69.72 5.19
CA ALA A 412 9.29 -68.37 5.74
C ALA A 412 7.84 -67.86 5.73
N THR A 413 7.51 -67.08 6.75
CA THR A 413 6.29 -66.29 6.84
C THR A 413 6.59 -64.86 6.38
N ILE A 414 5.89 -64.40 5.34
CA ILE A 414 5.91 -63.00 4.94
C ILE A 414 4.65 -62.36 5.51
N ASN A 415 4.83 -61.37 6.38
CA ASN A 415 3.73 -60.61 6.94
C ASN A 415 3.54 -59.37 6.05
N ASP A 416 2.39 -59.26 5.41
CA ASP A 416 2.05 -58.06 4.63
C ASP A 416 1.74 -56.87 5.57
N VAL A 417 1.75 -55.65 5.03
CA VAL A 417 1.46 -54.40 5.76
C VAL A 417 0.06 -54.41 6.39
N ALA A 418 -0.88 -55.17 5.81
CA ALA A 418 -2.22 -55.40 6.36
C ALA A 418 -2.28 -56.37 7.56
N GLY A 419 -1.15 -56.97 7.98
CA GLY A 419 -1.08 -57.95 9.07
C GLY A 419 -1.58 -59.35 8.71
N THR A 420 -1.92 -59.60 7.44
CA THR A 420 -2.23 -60.94 6.93
C THR A 420 -0.95 -61.75 6.74
N ASN A 421 -0.89 -62.91 7.40
CA ASN A 421 0.21 -63.86 7.27
C ASN A 421 0.08 -64.62 5.94
N LEU A 422 1.04 -64.44 5.03
CA LEU A 422 1.20 -65.30 3.86
C LEU A 422 2.35 -66.28 4.10
N ALA A 423 2.00 -67.56 4.24
CA ALA A 423 2.96 -68.63 4.40
C ALA A 423 3.55 -68.99 3.03
N LEU A 424 4.85 -68.76 2.86
CA LEU A 424 5.60 -69.13 1.66
C LEU A 424 6.23 -70.51 1.88
N THR A 425 5.75 -71.50 1.14
CA THR A 425 6.37 -72.84 1.11
C THR A 425 7.00 -73.08 -0.24
N ILE A 426 8.30 -73.40 -0.24
CA ILE A 426 9.04 -73.89 -1.40
C ILE A 426 9.31 -75.37 -1.18
N ASN A 427 8.99 -76.21 -2.17
CA ASN A 427 9.28 -77.64 -2.09
C ASN A 427 10.62 -78.00 -2.76
N ASP A 428 11.04 -79.25 -2.61
CA ASP A 428 12.28 -79.86 -3.13
C ASP A 428 12.44 -79.79 -4.67
N THR A 429 11.45 -79.26 -5.40
CA THR A 429 11.50 -79.02 -6.86
C THR A 429 11.52 -77.54 -7.23
N GLY A 430 11.68 -76.64 -6.25
CA GLY A 430 11.67 -75.19 -6.43
C GLY A 430 10.27 -74.61 -6.70
N ASN A 431 9.20 -75.40 -6.58
CA ASN A 431 7.85 -74.89 -6.77
C ASN A 431 7.41 -74.10 -5.54
N VAL A 432 7.04 -72.85 -5.77
CA VAL A 432 6.54 -71.91 -4.76
C VAL A 432 5.03 -72.08 -4.61
N THR A 433 4.57 -72.28 -3.38
CA THR A 433 3.14 -72.27 -3.03
C THR A 433 2.86 -71.28 -1.92
N TRP A 434 1.80 -70.49 -2.11
CA TRP A 434 1.28 -69.54 -1.14
C TRP A 434 0.11 -70.17 -0.39
N GLN A 435 0.08 -70.03 0.93
CA GLN A 435 -1.07 -70.38 1.76
C GLN A 435 -1.44 -69.19 2.67
N ASN A 436 -2.74 -68.94 2.84
CA ASN A 436 -3.24 -68.00 3.84
C ASN A 436 -3.06 -68.63 5.24
N GLY A 437 -2.48 -67.89 6.17
CA GLY A 437 -2.37 -68.27 7.59
C GLY A 437 -3.63 -68.02 8.41
#